data_AF-A0A374TDD0-F1
#
_entry.id   AF-A0A374TDD0-F1
#
_cell.length_a   1.000
_cell.length_b   1.000
_cell.length_c   1.000
_cell.angle_alpha   90.00
_cell.angle_beta   90.00
_cell.angle_gamma   90.00
#
_symmetry.space_group_name_H-M   'P 1'
#
loop_
_entity.id
_entity.type
_entity.pdbx_description
1 polymer ?
#
loop_
_entity_poly.entity_id
_entity_poly.type
_entity_poly.pdbx_seq_one_letter_code
_entity_poly.pdbx_strand_id
1 'polypeptide(L)' 'MFGIEQMSRRCLIELSDGSKILAILTIPKPTKPIFPEKMEREFIESFKKQQPNMVNKVVKCHVMRN' A
#
# COMPACT_ATOMS: atom_id res chain seq x y z
N MET A 1 13.74 -2.53 -23.03
CA MET A 1 12.53 -2.75 -22.21
C MET A 1 12.61 -1.75 -21.06
N PHE A 2 11.75 -0.73 -21.02
CA PHE A 2 11.79 0.29 -19.95
C PHE A 2 11.43 -0.38 -18.62
N GLY A 3 12.43 -0.77 -17.84
CA GLY A 3 12.24 -1.26 -16.48
C GLY A 3 11.76 -0.10 -15.63
N ILE A 4 10.49 -0.08 -15.26
CA ILE A 4 9.98 0.87 -14.27
C ILE A 4 10.72 0.58 -12.98
N GLU A 5 11.61 1.49 -12.56
CA GLU A 5 12.37 1.35 -11.32
C GLU A 5 11.36 1.14 -10.18
N GLN A 6 11.56 0.14 -9.33
CA GLN A 6 10.67 -0.15 -8.20
C GLN A 6 11.31 0.27 -6.90
N MET A 7 10.49 0.61 -5.92
CA MET A 7 10.93 0.86 -4.56
C MET A 7 10.17 -0.03 -3.59
N SER A 8 10.88 -0.53 -2.58
CA SER A 8 10.31 -1.27 -1.46
C SER A 8 10.24 -0.38 -0.22
N ARG A 9 9.11 -0.44 0.48
CA ARG A 9 8.90 0.26 1.76
C ARG A 9 8.23 -0.63 2.77
N ARG A 10 8.65 -0.54 4.02
CA ARG A 10 7.93 -1.15 5.13
C ARG A 10 6.64 -0.36 5.37
N CYS A 11 5.56 -1.07 5.63
CA CYS A 11 4.26 -0.48 5.93
C CYS A 11 3.56 -1.24 7.04
N LEU A 12 2.78 -0.51 7.83
CA LEU A 12 1.83 -1.07 8.76
C LEU A 12 0.45 -1.07 8.12
N ILE A 13 -0.16 -2.25 8.01
CA ILE A 13 -1.49 -2.44 7.45
C ILE A 13 -2.44 -2.78 8.60
N GLU A 14 -3.56 -2.07 8.68
CA GLU A 14 -4.64 -2.36 9.62
C GLU A 14 -5.81 -2.98 8.83
N LEU A 15 -6.31 -4.09 9.37
CA LEU A 15 -7.44 -4.81 8.83
C LEU A 15 -8.72 -4.45 9.58
N SER A 16 -9.87 -4.73 8.98
CA SER A 16 -11.20 -4.40 9.51
C SER A 16 -11.54 -5.09 10.83
N ASP A 17 -10.87 -6.20 11.15
CA ASP A 17 -10.98 -6.91 12.43
C ASP A 17 -10.09 -6.31 13.53
N GLY A 18 -9.36 -5.21 13.23
CA GLY A 18 -8.41 -4.56 14.14
C GLY A 18 -7.02 -5.18 14.14
N SER A 19 -6.80 -6.26 13.39
CA SER A 19 -5.48 -6.89 13.26
C SER A 19 -4.50 -5.95 12.55
N LYS A 20 -3.24 -5.97 12.99
CA LYS A 20 -2.16 -5.16 12.41
C LYS A 20 -1.07 -6.05 11.84
N ILE A 21 -0.65 -5.75 10.62
CA ILE A 21 0.35 -6.52 9.87
C ILE A 21 1.49 -5.59 9.48
N LEU A 22 2.73 -6.00 9.79
CA LEU A 22 3.91 -5.38 9.23
C LEU A 22 4.22 -6.05 7.87
N ALA A 23 4.21 -5.27 6.81
CA ALA A 23 4.40 -5.75 5.44
C ALA A 23 5.46 -4.93 4.71
N ILE A 24 5.94 -5.47 3.59
CA ILE A 24 6.79 -4.74 2.64
C ILE A 24 5.95 -4.51 1.38
N LEU A 25 5.73 -3.24 1.06
CA LEU A 25 5.09 -2.79 -0.17
C LEU A 25 6.13 -2.54 -1.24
N THR A 26 5.98 -3.23 -2.37
CA THR A 26 6.74 -2.95 -3.59
C THR A 26 5.88 -2.13 -4.52
N ILE A 27 6.31 -0.91 -4.80
CA ILE A 27 5.60 0.05 -5.63
C ILE A 27 6.53 0.58 -6.73
N PRO A 28 6.01 0.93 -7.92
CA PRO A 28 6.81 1.61 -8.92
C PRO A 28 7.32 2.93 -8.34
N LYS A 29 8.60 3.23 -8.56
CA LYS A 29 9.22 4.47 -8.14
C LYS A 29 8.49 5.61 -8.87
N PRO A 30 7.85 6.51 -8.12
CA PRO A 30 7.05 7.54 -8.74
C PRO A 30 7.95 8.49 -9.54
N THR A 31 7.61 8.72 -10.80
CA THR A 31 8.35 9.63 -11.71
C THR A 31 8.07 11.10 -11.40
N LYS A 32 7.06 11.38 -10.57
CA LYS A 32 6.69 12.70 -10.07
C LYS A 32 6.52 12.63 -8.55
N PRO A 33 6.73 13.74 -7.81
CA PRO A 33 6.41 13.78 -6.39
C PRO A 33 4.94 13.42 -6.17
N ILE A 34 4.68 12.37 -5.39
CA ILE A 34 3.34 11.99 -4.96
C ILE A 34 3.25 12.22 -3.46
N PHE A 35 2.18 12.90 -3.02
CA PHE A 35 1.84 12.99 -1.61
C PHE A 35 1.64 11.58 -1.06
N PRO A 36 2.39 11.15 -0.04
CA PRO A 36 2.34 9.76 0.39
C PRO A 36 0.97 9.32 0.92
N GLU A 37 0.19 10.23 1.50
CA GLU A 37 -1.19 9.98 1.91
C GLU A 37 -2.07 9.58 0.71
N LYS A 38 -1.82 10.21 -0.45
CA LYS A 38 -2.49 9.85 -1.71
C LYS A 38 -2.08 8.45 -2.16
N MET A 39 -0.79 8.13 -2.06
CA MET A 39 -0.28 6.79 -2.40
C MET A 39 -0.86 5.70 -1.49
N GLU A 40 -0.93 5.94 -0.18
CA GLU A 40 -1.56 5.04 0.79
C GLU A 40 -3.03 4.81 0.46
N ARG A 41 -3.77 5.89 0.16
CA ARG A 41 -5.17 5.80 -0.24
C ARG A 41 -5.36 5.00 -1.53
N GLU A 42 -4.58 5.31 -2.57
CA GLU A 42 -4.62 4.60 -3.85
C GLU A 42 -4.30 3.12 -3.69
N PHE A 43 -3.34 2.78 -2.81
CA PHE A 43 -3.03 1.40 -2.46
C PHE A 43 -4.25 0.70 -1.83
N ILE A 44 -4.88 1.30 -0.82
CA ILE A 44 -6.05 0.69 -0.15
C ILE A 44 -7.20 0.48 -1.15
N GLU A 45 -7.50 1.47 -1.98
CA GLU A 45 -8.56 1.39 -2.98
C GLU A 45 -8.26 0.30 -4.02
N SER A 46 -7.02 0.23 -4.52
CA SER A 46 -6.57 -0.80 -5.47
C SER A 46 -6.64 -2.20 -4.85
N PHE A 47 -6.14 -2.36 -3.62
CA PHE A 47 -6.12 -3.64 -2.92
C PHE A 47 -7.53 -4.17 -2.65
N LYS A 48 -8.46 -3.30 -2.23
CA LYS A 48 -9.88 -3.66 -2.06
C LYS A 48 -10.53 -4.12 -3.37
N LYS A 49 -10.23 -3.45 -4.49
CA LYS A 49 -10.74 -3.83 -5.82
C LYS A 49 -10.18 -5.18 -6.28
N GLN A 50 -8.91 -5.45 -6.01
CA GLN A 50 -8.26 -6.72 -6.36
C GLN A 50 -8.76 -7.90 -5.51
N GLN A 51 -9.15 -7.65 -4.26
CA GLN A 51 -9.57 -8.68 -3.30
C GLN A 51 -11.02 -8.43 -2.80
N PRO A 52 -12.04 -8.49 -3.68
CA PRO A 52 -13.42 -8.15 -3.34
C PRO A 52 -14.03 -9.13 -2.33
N ASN A 53 -13.54 -10.36 -2.25
CA ASN A 53 -14.07 -11.41 -1.37
C ASN A 53 -13.23 -11.62 -0.08
N MET A 54 -12.17 -10.84 0.13
CA MET A 54 -11.36 -10.96 1.35
C MET A 54 -12.21 -10.62 2.58
N VAL A 55 -12.22 -11.52 3.57
CA VAL A 55 -13.03 -11.40 4.80
C VAL A 55 -12.63 -10.16 5.59
N ASN A 56 -11.32 -9.99 5.83
CA ASN A 56 -10.78 -8.85 6.55
C ASN A 56 -10.26 -7.80 5.56
N LYS A 57 -10.98 -6.69 5.39
CA LYS A 57 -10.58 -5.64 4.45
C LYS A 57 -9.44 -4.82 5.03
N VAL A 58 -8.53 -4.36 4.17
CA VAL A 58 -7.57 -3.32 4.56
C VAL A 58 -8.33 -2.02 4.79
N VAL A 59 -8.22 -1.46 5.99
CA VAL A 59 -8.86 -0.18 6.36
C VAL A 59 -7.86 0.96 6.46
N LYS A 60 -6.59 0.65 6.77
CA LYS A 60 -5.51 1.63 6.87
C LYS A 60 -4.21 1.03 6.35
N CYS A 61 -3.40 1.86 5.72
CA CYS A 61 -2.04 1.56 5.32
C CYS A 61 -1.19 2.76 5.71
N HIS A 62 -0.12 2.53 6.46
CA HIS A 62 0.86 3.54 6.81
C HIS A 62 2.23 3.12 6.29
N VAL A 63 2.73 3.84 5.29
CA VAL A 63 4.06 3.62 4.72
C VAL A 63 5.09 4.28 5.62
N MET A 64 5.93 3.46 6.25
CA MET A 64 6.97 3.94 7.15
C MET A 64 8.04 4.69 6.37
N ARG A 65 8.46 5.83 6.89
CA ARG A 65 9.58 6.61 6.38
C ARG A 65 10.62 6.67 7.49
N ASN A 66 11.81 6.15 7.21
CA ASN A 66 12.99 6.48 8.00
C ASN A 66 13.44 7.90 7.64
#